data_AF-A0A930UB54-F1
#
_entry.id   AF-A0A930UB54-F1
#
_cell.length_a   1.000
_cell.length_b   1.000
_cell.length_c   1.000
_cell.angle_alpha   90.00
_cell.angle_beta   90.00
_cell.angle_gamma   90.00
#
_symmetry.space_group_name_H-M   'P 1'
#
loop_
_entity.id
_entity.type
_entity.pdbx_description
1 polymer ?
#
loop_
_entity_poly.entity_id
_entity_poly.type
_entity_poly.pdbx_seq_one_letter_code
_entity_poly.pdbx_strand_id
1 'polypeptide(L)'
;MKLINIILFVVTLLSSNINFAQNNNLNFLNGMKYAFYSGPAELEYIANNAINKLGLIALPKDSNQWPEEAKTNPCLNSQWRTIINSAFGSGAKCNLQILDCLNVVLYDETNTASGFGASFDKNVNVASNRAFDNFKNFKYSYNKSITKTIAYPVVENISIDENELKSYFDSKKSDPIEGIYKTYKSDSNYKLGIIKVADKLKAIVIESNLPQWRKGDVKILFESTAVEGVFSVKYYMADKTSIETFANLEGGLITVELKNQTGENEDIKLLKLYPKN
;
A
#
# COMPACT_ATOMS: atom_id res chain seq x y z
N MET A 1 -8.72 16.01 -62.25
CA MET A 1 -7.45 16.44 -61.61
C MET A 1 -7.75 17.62 -60.70
N LYS A 2 -8.09 17.35 -59.43
CA LYS A 2 -8.23 18.34 -58.35
C LYS A 2 -7.84 17.63 -57.05
N LEU A 3 -6.80 18.17 -56.39
CA LEU A 3 -6.33 17.77 -55.07
C LEU A 3 -7.48 17.88 -54.06
N ILE A 4 -7.63 16.87 -53.22
CA ILE A 4 -8.46 16.93 -52.01
C ILE A 4 -7.54 16.77 -50.80
N ASN A 5 -7.74 17.72 -49.88
CA ASN A 5 -6.91 18.07 -48.75
C ASN A 5 -6.74 16.94 -47.72
N ILE A 6 -5.50 16.69 -47.34
CA ILE A 6 -5.13 15.99 -46.10
C ILE A 6 -5.36 16.99 -44.96
N ILE A 7 -6.41 16.78 -44.17
CA ILE A 7 -6.60 17.48 -42.90
C ILE A 7 -5.65 16.85 -41.89
N LEU A 8 -4.56 17.55 -41.62
CA LEU A 8 -3.59 17.25 -40.58
C LEU A 8 -4.23 17.59 -39.23
N PHE A 9 -4.68 16.58 -38.48
CA PHE A 9 -5.19 16.76 -37.12
C PHE A 9 -4.00 16.93 -36.16
N VAL A 10 -3.58 18.18 -35.98
CA VAL A 10 -2.59 18.54 -34.96
C VAL A 10 -3.28 18.49 -33.60
N VAL A 11 -3.14 17.37 -32.90
CA VAL A 11 -3.46 17.27 -31.48
C VAL A 11 -2.38 18.05 -30.73
N THR A 12 -2.62 19.33 -30.50
CA THR A 12 -1.88 20.12 -29.51
C THR A 12 -2.21 19.53 -28.13
N LEU A 13 -1.29 18.71 -27.63
CA LEU A 13 -1.18 18.40 -26.21
C LEU A 13 -0.98 19.72 -25.47
N LEU A 14 -2.09 20.29 -24.98
CA LEU A 14 -2.05 21.24 -23.88
C LEU A 14 -1.57 20.44 -22.67
N SER A 15 -0.25 20.38 -22.50
CA SER A 15 0.37 20.05 -21.22
C SER A 15 -0.16 21.09 -20.24
N SER A 16 -1.16 20.70 -19.45
CA SER A 16 -1.57 21.46 -18.28
C SER A 16 -0.31 21.66 -17.45
N ASN A 17 0.18 22.89 -17.42
CA ASN A 17 1.19 23.35 -16.50
C ASN A 17 0.68 23.02 -15.10
N ILE A 18 1.18 21.93 -14.52
CA ILE A 18 1.01 21.67 -13.10
C ILE A 18 1.82 22.78 -12.44
N ASN A 19 1.11 23.75 -11.88
CA ASN A 19 1.69 24.78 -11.05
C ASN A 19 2.46 24.08 -9.91
N PHE A 20 3.79 24.02 -10.01
CA PHE A 20 4.66 23.81 -8.85
C PHE A 20 4.60 25.09 -8.01
N ALA A 21 3.48 25.25 -7.29
CA ALA A 21 3.45 26.17 -6.17
C ALA A 21 4.36 25.57 -5.09
N GLN A 22 5.54 26.15 -4.89
CA GLN A 22 6.35 25.98 -3.69
C GLN A 22 5.54 26.50 -2.49
N ASN A 23 4.60 25.70 -2.01
CA ASN A 23 3.95 25.98 -0.76
C ASN A 23 4.89 25.43 0.31
N ASN A 24 5.76 26.27 0.86
CA ASN A 24 6.59 25.98 2.06
C ASN A 24 5.72 25.73 3.32
N ASN A 25 4.44 25.43 3.13
CA ASN A 25 3.50 25.11 4.16
C ASN A 25 3.72 23.67 4.63
N LEU A 26 4.58 23.52 5.63
CA LEU A 26 4.90 22.25 6.27
C LEU A 26 3.74 21.68 7.12
N ASN A 27 2.57 22.34 7.17
CA ASN A 27 1.43 21.87 7.96
C ASN A 27 0.92 20.48 7.55
N PHE A 28 1.26 19.98 6.35
CA PHE A 28 0.95 18.59 5.97
C PHE A 28 1.59 17.57 6.93
N LEU A 29 2.74 17.91 7.54
CA LEU A 29 3.42 17.06 8.52
C LEU A 29 2.62 16.89 9.81
N ASN A 30 1.74 17.84 10.14
CA ASN A 30 0.88 17.72 11.32
C ASN A 30 -0.15 16.59 11.17
N GLY A 31 -0.44 16.11 9.96
CA GLY A 31 -1.28 14.92 9.73
C GLY A 31 -0.54 13.59 9.90
N MET A 32 0.79 13.63 10.08
CA MET A 32 1.66 12.46 10.14
C MET A 32 2.19 12.30 11.57
N LYS A 33 2.37 11.06 12.00
CA LYS A 33 2.91 10.71 13.32
C LYS A 33 4.29 10.08 13.20
N TYR A 34 4.51 9.37 12.10
CA TYR A 34 5.72 8.61 11.84
C TYR A 34 6.37 9.04 10.53
N ALA A 35 7.66 8.78 10.42
CA ALA A 35 8.40 8.93 9.17
C ALA A 35 9.45 7.83 9.04
N PHE A 36 9.63 7.30 7.83
CA PHE A 36 10.74 6.41 7.53
C PHE A 36 11.61 7.04 6.44
N TYR A 37 12.91 6.83 6.57
CA TYR A 37 13.88 7.34 5.62
C TYR A 37 14.13 6.35 4.48
N SER A 38 14.27 6.88 3.26
CA SER A 38 14.56 6.10 2.05
C SER A 38 15.58 6.83 1.19
N GLY A 39 16.84 6.42 1.28
CA GLY A 39 17.92 7.02 0.52
C GLY A 39 19.25 6.34 0.83
N PRO A 40 20.39 6.98 0.53
CA PRO A 40 21.71 6.45 0.86
C PRO A 40 21.86 6.20 2.36
N ALA A 41 22.46 5.07 2.73
CA ALA A 41 22.54 4.59 4.11
C ALA A 41 23.37 5.54 5.00
N GLU A 42 24.40 6.17 4.44
CA GLU A 42 25.25 7.15 5.11
C GLU A 42 24.51 8.41 5.58
N LEU A 43 23.32 8.68 5.03
CA LEU A 43 22.49 9.82 5.40
C LEU A 43 21.34 9.45 6.36
N GLU A 44 21.14 8.16 6.64
CA GLU A 44 20.05 7.68 7.49
C GLU A 44 20.11 8.31 8.89
N TYR A 45 21.31 8.43 9.46
CA TYR A 45 21.49 9.09 10.75
C TYR A 45 21.05 10.56 10.72
N ILE A 46 21.40 11.30 9.65
CA ILE A 46 21.04 12.72 9.50
C ILE A 46 19.51 12.85 9.39
N ALA A 47 18.89 12.02 8.56
CA ALA A 47 17.45 12.01 8.36
C ALA A 47 16.69 11.66 9.64
N ASN A 48 17.06 10.56 10.31
CA ASN A 48 16.39 10.12 11.54
C ASN A 48 16.56 11.15 12.67
N ASN A 49 17.73 11.80 12.77
CA ASN A 49 17.93 12.89 13.72
C ASN A 49 17.03 14.10 13.41
N ALA A 50 16.88 14.47 12.13
CA ALA A 50 15.98 15.56 11.73
C ALA A 50 14.51 15.24 12.02
N ILE A 51 14.06 14.03 11.66
CA ILE A 51 12.71 13.52 11.94
C ILE A 51 12.41 13.57 13.44
N ASN A 52 13.30 13.02 14.27
CA ASN A 52 13.12 12.98 15.73
C ASN A 52 13.15 14.39 16.35
N LYS A 53 14.02 15.28 15.88
CA LYS A 53 14.06 16.69 16.33
C LYS A 53 12.80 17.46 15.97
N LEU A 54 12.16 17.10 14.86
CA LEU A 54 10.87 17.67 14.47
C LEU A 54 9.75 17.24 15.42
N GLY A 55 9.89 16.09 16.10
CA GLY A 55 8.87 15.50 16.97
C GLY A 55 8.07 14.37 16.32
N LEU A 56 8.37 14.01 15.07
CA LEU A 56 7.91 12.77 14.44
C LEU A 56 8.69 11.58 15.00
N ILE A 57 8.11 10.39 14.96
CA ILE A 57 8.80 9.16 15.34
C ILE A 57 9.47 8.56 14.09
N ALA A 58 10.81 8.50 14.10
CA ALA A 58 11.56 7.80 13.05
C ALA A 58 11.31 6.28 13.11
N LEU A 59 10.92 5.69 11.99
CA LEU A 59 10.68 4.27 11.83
C LEU A 59 11.90 3.60 11.18
N PRO A 60 12.21 2.35 11.56
CA PRO A 60 13.27 1.58 10.92
C PRO A 60 12.89 1.23 9.48
N LYS A 61 13.89 0.90 8.66
CA LYS A 61 13.69 0.47 7.27
C LYS A 61 12.83 -0.79 7.15
N ASP A 62 12.93 -1.70 8.12
CA ASP A 62 12.11 -2.91 8.17
C ASP A 62 10.72 -2.62 8.74
N SER A 63 9.71 -2.71 7.87
CA SER A 63 8.30 -2.48 8.23
C SER A 63 7.75 -3.45 9.27
N ASN A 64 8.35 -4.63 9.45
CA ASN A 64 7.92 -5.60 10.46
C ASN A 64 8.15 -5.09 11.89
N GLN A 65 9.11 -4.19 12.06
CA GLN A 65 9.46 -3.57 13.34
C GLN A 65 8.62 -2.33 13.65
N TRP A 66 7.70 -1.93 12.75
CA TRP A 66 6.87 -0.75 12.97
C TRP A 66 5.83 -0.99 14.08
N PRO A 67 5.39 0.05 14.78
CA PRO A 67 4.22 -0.03 15.66
C PRO A 67 2.97 -0.50 14.89
N GLU A 68 2.11 -1.28 15.52
CA GLU A 68 0.89 -1.81 14.86
C GLU A 68 -0.03 -0.72 14.29
N GLU A 69 -0.11 0.44 14.94
CA GLU A 69 -0.86 1.59 14.42
C GLU A 69 -0.29 2.11 13.09
N ALA A 70 1.04 2.13 12.94
CA ALA A 70 1.71 2.55 11.72
C ALA A 70 1.54 1.52 10.58
N LYS A 71 1.48 0.22 10.91
CA LYS A 71 1.22 -0.85 9.94
C LYS A 71 -0.22 -0.83 9.42
N THR A 72 -1.17 -0.63 10.33
CA THR A 72 -2.61 -0.70 10.02
C THR A 72 -3.17 0.59 9.45
N ASN A 73 -2.53 1.74 9.71
CA ASN A 73 -2.88 3.02 9.11
C ASN A 73 -1.66 3.65 8.41
N PRO A 74 -1.43 3.32 7.11
CA PRO A 74 -0.25 3.78 6.39
C PRO A 74 -0.17 5.31 6.29
N CYS A 75 -1.30 6.02 6.37
CA CYS A 75 -1.35 7.48 6.27
C CYS A 75 -0.92 8.22 7.54
N LEU A 76 -0.58 7.50 8.61
CA LEU A 76 0.19 8.05 9.72
C LEU A 76 1.67 8.20 9.38
N ASN A 77 2.14 7.55 8.32
CA ASN A 77 3.54 7.48 7.94
C ASN A 77 3.83 8.40 6.76
N SER A 78 5.02 9.00 6.78
CA SER A 78 5.61 9.67 5.62
C SER A 78 6.89 8.99 5.19
N GLN A 79 7.15 9.00 3.88
CA GLN A 79 8.45 8.61 3.35
C GLN A 79 9.29 9.86 3.14
N TRP A 80 10.44 9.93 3.81
CA TRP A 80 11.43 10.98 3.61
C TRP A 80 12.51 10.42 2.69
N ARG A 81 12.45 10.80 1.41
CA ARG A 81 13.30 10.27 0.36
C ARG A 81 14.37 11.26 -0.02
N THR A 82 15.63 10.83 -0.05
CA THR A 82 16.73 11.65 -0.58
C THR A 82 17.30 11.05 -1.86
N ILE A 83 17.61 11.92 -2.81
CA ILE A 83 18.25 11.57 -4.07
C ILE A 83 19.52 12.43 -4.19
N ILE A 84 20.67 11.76 -4.25
CA ILE A 84 21.98 12.41 -4.33
C ILE A 84 22.48 12.38 -5.78
N ASN A 85 22.87 13.54 -6.28
CA ASN A 85 23.46 13.68 -7.61
C ASN A 85 24.75 14.50 -7.53
N SER A 86 25.66 14.28 -8.48
CA SER A 86 26.81 15.17 -8.66
C SER A 86 26.36 16.55 -9.13
N ALA A 87 27.08 17.58 -8.69
CA ALA A 87 27.05 18.91 -9.26
C ALA A 87 28.40 19.18 -9.96
N PHE A 88 28.56 20.34 -10.59
CA PHE A 88 29.80 20.70 -11.28
C PHE A 88 31.03 20.60 -10.36
N GLY A 89 32.12 19.99 -10.84
CA GLY A 89 33.32 19.71 -10.05
C GLY A 89 33.08 18.62 -9.00
N SER A 90 33.53 18.86 -7.76
CA SER A 90 33.26 17.98 -6.61
C SER A 90 31.95 18.30 -5.89
N GLY A 91 31.10 19.16 -6.46
CA GLY A 91 29.84 19.57 -5.84
C GLY A 91 28.83 18.42 -5.74
N ALA A 92 27.88 18.56 -4.83
CA ALA A 92 26.79 17.61 -4.62
C ALA A 92 25.43 18.32 -4.60
N LYS A 93 24.40 17.62 -5.06
CA LYS A 93 22.99 18.00 -4.91
C LYS A 93 22.29 16.93 -4.07
N CYS A 94 21.52 17.37 -3.09
CA CYS A 94 20.61 16.55 -2.32
C CYS A 94 19.19 17.02 -2.58
N ASN A 95 18.40 16.18 -3.26
CA ASN A 95 16.97 16.39 -3.42
C ASN A 95 16.24 15.64 -2.31
N LEU A 96 15.52 16.35 -1.45
CA LEU A 96 14.67 15.79 -0.41
C LEU A 96 13.21 15.85 -0.86
N GLN A 97 12.59 14.70 -0.92
CA GLN A 97 11.16 14.54 -1.16
C GLN A 97 10.48 13.99 0.10
N ILE A 98 9.33 14.54 0.47
CA ILE A 98 8.45 13.93 1.48
C ILE A 98 7.20 13.46 0.78
N LEU A 99 6.92 12.17 0.87
CA LEU A 99 5.77 11.52 0.25
C LEU A 99 4.79 11.05 1.32
N ASP A 100 3.51 11.05 0.98
CA ASP A 100 2.46 10.45 1.80
C ASP A 100 2.27 8.94 1.53
N CYS A 101 1.30 8.34 2.21
CA CYS A 101 0.88 6.95 2.06
C CYS A 101 0.42 6.55 0.64
N LEU A 102 0.09 7.51 -0.21
CA LEU A 102 -0.33 7.29 -1.59
C LEU A 102 0.80 7.59 -2.59
N ASN A 103 2.03 7.75 -2.10
CA ASN A 103 3.20 8.18 -2.86
C ASN A 103 3.03 9.55 -3.54
N VAL A 104 2.15 10.41 -3.02
CA VAL A 104 2.04 11.80 -3.48
C VAL A 104 3.16 12.62 -2.84
N VAL A 105 3.94 13.31 -3.66
CA VAL A 105 5.00 14.22 -3.20
C VAL A 105 4.36 15.47 -2.58
N LEU A 106 4.54 15.65 -1.27
CA LEU A 106 4.03 16.79 -0.50
C LEU A 106 5.07 17.89 -0.31
N TYR A 107 6.35 17.53 -0.41
CA TYR A 107 7.48 18.44 -0.36
C TYR A 107 8.56 17.95 -1.30
N ASP A 108 9.17 18.86 -2.06
CA ASP A 108 10.25 18.57 -2.99
C ASP A 108 11.20 19.77 -3.01
N GLU A 109 12.40 19.59 -2.48
CA GLU A 109 13.41 20.63 -2.48
C GLU A 109 14.79 20.08 -2.79
N THR A 110 15.51 20.78 -3.65
CA THR A 110 16.89 20.45 -4.00
C THR A 110 17.84 21.45 -3.38
N ASN A 111 18.72 20.95 -2.51
CA ASN A 111 19.81 21.71 -1.91
C ASN A 111 21.14 21.32 -2.53
N THR A 112 22.05 22.28 -2.65
CA THR A 112 23.36 22.07 -3.29
C THR A 112 24.49 22.50 -2.38
N ALA A 113 25.65 21.88 -2.54
CA ALA A 113 26.89 22.28 -1.91
C ALA A 113 28.06 22.08 -2.85
N SER A 114 28.95 23.06 -2.89
CA SER A 114 30.21 23.02 -3.62
C SER A 114 31.23 23.83 -2.85
N GLY A 115 32.43 23.29 -2.69
CA GLY A 115 33.54 23.97 -2.02
C GLY A 115 34.85 23.67 -2.72
N PHE A 116 35.68 24.69 -2.92
CA PHE A 116 37.02 24.53 -3.47
C PHE A 116 37.86 23.61 -2.55
N GLY A 117 38.43 22.54 -3.12
CA GLY A 117 39.18 21.53 -2.35
C GLY A 117 38.34 20.61 -1.45
N ALA A 118 37.00 20.71 -1.46
CA ALA A 118 36.14 19.79 -0.72
C ALA A 118 35.91 18.50 -1.52
N SER A 119 35.90 17.36 -0.82
CA SER A 119 35.49 16.08 -1.42
C SER A 119 33.99 16.06 -1.71
N PHE A 120 33.58 15.16 -2.61
CA PHE A 120 32.17 14.91 -2.91
C PHE A 120 31.39 14.56 -1.65
N ASP A 121 31.89 13.63 -0.82
CA ASP A 121 31.23 13.20 0.42
C ASP A 121 31.02 14.35 1.42
N LYS A 122 31.98 15.27 1.52
CA LYS A 122 31.82 16.48 2.34
C LYS A 122 30.70 17.35 1.80
N ASN A 123 30.62 17.52 0.48
CA ASN A 123 29.54 18.28 -0.15
C ASN A 123 28.18 17.57 -0.02
N VAL A 124 28.13 16.24 -0.10
CA VAL A 124 26.90 15.45 0.15
C VAL A 124 26.39 15.69 1.56
N ASN A 125 27.26 15.64 2.57
CA ASN A 125 26.90 15.93 3.95
C ASN A 125 26.35 17.36 4.12
N VAL A 126 27.00 18.36 3.52
CA VAL A 126 26.55 19.76 3.61
C VAL A 126 25.21 19.95 2.90
N ALA A 127 25.05 19.45 1.67
CA ALA A 127 23.81 19.56 0.91
C ALA A 127 22.65 18.85 1.62
N SER A 128 22.91 17.70 2.23
CA SER A 128 21.90 16.95 2.99
C SER A 128 21.49 17.68 4.26
N ASN A 129 22.44 18.17 5.07
CA ASN A 129 22.11 18.97 6.25
C ASN A 129 21.25 20.20 5.89
N ARG A 130 21.59 20.90 4.80
CA ARG A 130 20.79 22.03 4.29
C ARG A 130 19.36 21.61 3.93
N ALA A 131 19.18 20.46 3.29
CA ALA A 131 17.85 19.95 2.96
C ALA A 131 16.96 19.74 4.20
N PHE A 132 17.55 19.36 5.33
CA PHE A 132 16.82 19.19 6.59
C PHE A 132 16.72 20.47 7.44
N ASP A 133 17.47 21.54 7.11
CA ASP A 133 17.47 22.79 7.88
C ASP A 133 16.12 23.52 7.82
N ASN A 134 15.37 23.35 6.74
CA ASN A 134 14.05 23.96 6.54
C ASN A 134 13.02 23.55 7.60
N PHE A 135 13.25 22.44 8.29
CA PHE A 135 12.34 21.92 9.31
C PHE A 135 12.69 22.39 10.72
N LYS A 136 13.87 23.00 10.95
CA LYS A 136 14.36 23.37 12.29
C LYS A 136 13.42 24.29 13.07
N ASN A 137 12.72 25.18 12.37
CA ASN A 137 11.82 26.17 12.97
C ASN A 137 10.34 25.75 12.90
N PHE A 138 10.04 24.60 12.29
CA PHE A 138 8.66 24.14 12.18
C PHE A 138 8.18 23.63 13.54
N LYS A 139 7.06 24.20 14.01
CA LYS A 139 6.42 23.77 15.25
C LYS A 139 5.43 22.65 14.93
N TYR A 140 5.95 21.43 14.88
CA TYR A 140 5.13 20.24 14.69
C TYR A 140 4.14 20.06 15.84
N SER A 141 2.90 19.73 15.47
CA SER A 141 1.87 19.29 16.41
C SER A 141 0.96 18.30 15.69
N TYR A 142 0.99 17.05 16.13
CA TYR A 142 0.15 16.02 15.54
C TYR A 142 -1.34 16.36 15.67
N ASN A 143 -2.05 16.34 14.55
CA ASN A 143 -3.47 16.57 14.45
C ASN A 143 -4.12 15.48 13.61
N LYS A 144 -4.79 14.55 14.30
CA LYS A 144 -5.51 13.43 13.68
C LYS A 144 -6.60 13.87 12.68
N SER A 145 -7.20 15.05 12.84
CA SER A 145 -8.29 15.52 11.98
C SER A 145 -7.86 15.83 10.53
N ILE A 146 -6.56 16.04 10.32
CA ILE A 146 -5.97 16.29 9.00
C ILE A 146 -5.15 15.10 8.48
N THR A 147 -5.06 14.01 9.25
CA THR A 147 -4.49 12.75 8.78
C THR A 147 -5.34 12.22 7.64
N LYS A 148 -4.72 11.96 6.49
CA LYS A 148 -5.43 11.39 5.34
C LYS A 148 -6.01 10.03 5.68
N THR A 149 -7.18 9.74 5.14
CA THR A 149 -7.79 8.41 5.17
C THR A 149 -7.72 7.80 3.79
N ILE A 150 -7.34 6.52 3.70
CA ILE A 150 -7.41 5.79 2.44
C ILE A 150 -8.88 5.48 2.15
N ALA A 151 -9.38 5.99 1.03
CA ALA A 151 -10.67 5.59 0.50
C ALA A 151 -10.48 4.28 -0.27
N TYR A 152 -10.89 3.16 0.35
CA TYR A 152 -10.86 1.86 -0.31
C TYR A 152 -12.09 1.69 -1.21
N PRO A 153 -11.96 1.00 -2.35
CA PRO A 153 -13.10 0.57 -3.15
C PRO A 153 -14.18 -0.11 -2.31
N VAL A 154 -15.44 0.20 -2.58
CA VAL A 154 -16.56 -0.50 -1.96
C VAL A 154 -16.67 -1.87 -2.61
N VAL A 155 -16.60 -2.90 -1.78
CA VAL A 155 -16.87 -4.29 -2.17
C VAL A 155 -18.27 -4.66 -1.72
N GLU A 156 -18.87 -5.65 -2.39
CA GLU A 156 -20.14 -6.23 -1.96
C GLU A 156 -20.05 -6.68 -0.49
N ASN A 157 -21.10 -6.44 0.29
CA ASN A 157 -21.23 -6.94 1.65
C ASN A 157 -22.55 -7.68 1.77
N ILE A 158 -22.52 -8.93 2.22
CA ILE A 158 -23.72 -9.76 2.35
C ILE A 158 -24.28 -9.79 3.78
N SER A 159 -23.60 -9.13 4.74
CA SER A 159 -24.04 -8.94 6.12
C SER A 159 -24.37 -10.22 6.90
N ILE A 160 -23.73 -11.34 6.54
CA ILE A 160 -23.88 -12.63 7.24
C ILE A 160 -22.76 -12.80 8.27
N ASP A 161 -23.08 -13.38 9.43
CA ASP A 161 -22.11 -13.75 10.45
C ASP A 161 -21.77 -15.25 10.57
N GLU A 162 -20.82 -15.57 11.45
CA GLU A 162 -20.35 -16.95 11.65
C GLU A 162 -21.44 -17.90 12.17
N ASN A 163 -22.36 -17.44 13.02
CA ASN A 163 -23.41 -18.28 13.58
C ASN A 163 -24.47 -18.60 12.52
N GLU A 164 -24.81 -17.61 11.71
CA GLU A 164 -25.68 -17.78 10.55
C GLU A 164 -25.05 -18.71 9.51
N LEU A 165 -23.75 -18.58 9.24
CA LEU A 165 -23.01 -19.48 8.36
C LEU A 165 -23.03 -20.93 8.87
N LYS A 166 -22.73 -21.16 10.16
CA LYS A 166 -22.81 -22.51 10.74
C LYS A 166 -24.20 -23.11 10.59
N SER A 167 -25.23 -22.33 10.92
CA SER A 167 -26.63 -22.74 10.77
C SER A 167 -26.98 -23.07 9.31
N TYR A 168 -26.44 -22.32 8.35
CA TYR A 168 -26.59 -22.60 6.92
C TYR A 168 -25.91 -23.93 6.53
N PHE A 169 -24.67 -24.17 6.98
CA PHE A 169 -23.95 -25.41 6.66
C PHE A 169 -24.55 -26.65 7.33
N ASP A 170 -25.16 -26.50 8.50
CA ASP A 170 -25.79 -27.62 9.22
C ASP A 170 -27.13 -28.03 8.60
N SER A 171 -27.82 -27.10 7.96
CA SER A 171 -29.18 -27.30 7.43
C SER A 171 -29.24 -27.72 5.96
N LYS A 172 -28.14 -27.59 5.21
CA LYS A 172 -28.12 -27.83 3.76
C LYS A 172 -26.97 -28.76 3.37
N LYS A 173 -27.20 -29.55 2.32
CA LYS A 173 -26.10 -30.21 1.61
C LYS A 173 -25.27 -29.13 0.91
N SER A 174 -24.12 -28.82 1.49
CA SER A 174 -23.22 -27.78 1.02
C SER A 174 -22.34 -28.27 -0.13
N ASP A 175 -21.96 -27.37 -1.02
CA ASP A 175 -20.89 -27.58 -2.00
C ASP A 175 -19.59 -27.98 -1.28
N PRO A 176 -18.73 -28.84 -1.83
CA PRO A 176 -17.47 -29.21 -1.18
C PRO A 176 -16.60 -28.03 -0.70
N ILE A 177 -16.62 -26.91 -1.44
CA ILE A 177 -15.87 -25.69 -1.09
C ILE A 177 -16.57 -24.82 -0.04
N GLU A 178 -17.86 -25.01 0.22
CA GLU A 178 -18.58 -24.25 1.24
C GLU A 178 -18.09 -24.61 2.64
N GLY A 179 -17.96 -23.60 3.51
CA GLY A 179 -17.49 -23.78 4.87
C GLY A 179 -16.83 -22.54 5.47
N ILE A 180 -16.29 -22.69 6.67
CA ILE A 180 -15.49 -21.66 7.34
C ILE A 180 -14.02 -22.03 7.18
N TYR A 181 -13.21 -21.07 6.77
CA TYR A 181 -11.80 -21.22 6.48
C TYR A 181 -10.98 -20.21 7.26
N LYS A 182 -9.72 -20.53 7.53
CA LYS A 182 -8.74 -19.60 8.08
C LYS A 182 -7.45 -19.63 7.28
N THR A 183 -6.80 -18.49 7.13
CA THR A 183 -5.48 -18.45 6.49
C THR A 183 -4.48 -19.34 7.23
N TYR A 184 -3.72 -20.09 6.45
CA TYR A 184 -2.74 -21.06 6.92
C TYR A 184 -1.36 -20.66 6.44
N LYS A 185 -0.42 -20.39 7.37
CA LYS A 185 0.96 -20.00 7.07
C LYS A 185 1.04 -18.80 6.10
N SER A 186 0.25 -17.76 6.35
CA SER A 186 0.28 -16.49 5.62
C SER A 186 0.38 -15.34 6.63
N ASP A 187 1.07 -14.26 6.24
CA ASP A 187 1.18 -13.02 7.03
C ASP A 187 -0.18 -12.32 7.18
N SER A 188 -1.10 -12.57 6.24
CA SER A 188 -2.47 -12.08 6.32
C SER A 188 -3.35 -13.03 7.14
N ASN A 189 -4.01 -12.50 8.18
CA ASN A 189 -4.83 -13.29 9.09
C ASN A 189 -6.31 -13.02 8.79
N TYR A 190 -6.92 -13.91 8.00
CA TYR A 190 -8.34 -13.88 7.70
C TYR A 190 -9.03 -15.13 8.20
N LYS A 191 -10.24 -14.94 8.69
CA LYS A 191 -11.25 -15.99 8.82
C LYS A 191 -12.35 -15.70 7.82
N LEU A 192 -12.61 -16.63 6.91
CA LEU A 192 -13.52 -16.45 5.80
C LEU A 192 -14.65 -17.48 5.86
N GLY A 193 -15.86 -17.08 5.47
CA GLY A 193 -16.97 -17.99 5.22
C GLY A 193 -17.22 -18.10 3.72
N ILE A 194 -17.21 -19.31 3.17
CA ILE A 194 -17.54 -19.56 1.77
C ILE A 194 -18.98 -20.06 1.70
N ILE A 195 -19.83 -19.30 1.03
CA ILE A 195 -21.27 -19.57 0.90
C ILE A 195 -21.74 -19.34 -0.53
N LYS A 196 -22.69 -20.14 -0.98
CA LYS A 196 -23.39 -19.98 -2.25
C LYS A 196 -24.59 -19.03 -2.10
N VAL A 197 -24.53 -17.89 -2.80
CA VAL A 197 -25.60 -16.87 -2.84
C VAL A 197 -25.98 -16.61 -4.30
N ALA A 198 -27.24 -16.88 -4.67
CA ALA A 198 -27.75 -16.71 -6.04
C ALA A 198 -26.84 -17.38 -7.09
N ASP A 199 -26.51 -18.65 -6.87
CA ASP A 199 -25.62 -19.47 -7.69
C ASP A 199 -24.15 -19.05 -7.79
N LYS A 200 -23.73 -18.04 -7.02
CA LYS A 200 -22.33 -17.61 -6.96
C LYS A 200 -21.72 -17.99 -5.62
N LEU A 201 -20.53 -18.59 -5.66
CA LEU A 201 -19.75 -18.90 -4.47
C LEU A 201 -18.94 -17.67 -4.04
N LYS A 202 -19.13 -17.24 -2.80
CA LYS A 202 -18.49 -16.04 -2.27
C LYS A 202 -17.78 -16.37 -0.96
N ALA A 203 -16.49 -16.01 -0.84
CA ALA A 203 -15.82 -15.92 0.45
C ALA A 203 -16.08 -14.55 1.06
N ILE A 204 -16.59 -14.53 2.28
CA ILE A 204 -16.85 -13.31 3.04
C ILE A 204 -15.96 -13.23 4.27
N VAL A 205 -15.60 -12.01 4.66
CA VAL A 205 -14.79 -11.78 5.86
C VAL A 205 -15.63 -12.02 7.11
N ILE A 206 -15.18 -12.93 7.96
CA ILE A 206 -15.71 -13.13 9.32
C ILE A 206 -14.83 -12.36 10.31
N GLU A 207 -13.51 -12.53 10.20
CA GLU A 207 -12.50 -11.84 11.00
C GLU A 207 -11.33 -11.40 10.10
N SER A 208 -10.75 -10.22 10.37
CA SER A 208 -9.54 -9.73 9.72
C SER A 208 -8.73 -8.86 10.68
N ASN A 209 -7.41 -8.88 10.54
CA ASN A 209 -6.51 -7.93 11.19
C ASN A 209 -6.40 -6.58 10.45
N LEU A 210 -7.03 -6.46 9.27
CA LEU A 210 -6.99 -5.25 8.46
C LEU A 210 -8.27 -4.41 8.66
N PRO A 211 -8.16 -3.16 9.15
CA PRO A 211 -9.32 -2.36 9.58
C PRO A 211 -10.26 -1.96 8.43
N GLN A 212 -9.77 -1.95 7.19
CA GLN A 212 -10.58 -1.64 6.01
C GLN A 212 -11.57 -2.74 5.64
N TRP A 213 -11.36 -3.97 6.13
CA TRP A 213 -12.23 -5.11 5.89
C TRP A 213 -13.29 -5.20 6.97
N ARG A 214 -14.56 -5.12 6.56
CA ARG A 214 -15.69 -5.28 7.48
C ARG A 214 -16.21 -6.69 7.43
N LYS A 215 -16.82 -7.13 8.53
CA LYS A 215 -17.55 -8.40 8.59
C LYS A 215 -18.62 -8.43 7.49
N GLY A 216 -18.69 -9.54 6.76
CA GLY A 216 -19.59 -9.74 5.62
C GLY A 216 -19.10 -9.17 4.30
N ASP A 217 -18.00 -8.42 4.25
CA ASP A 217 -17.41 -7.94 2.98
C ASP A 217 -16.93 -9.15 2.15
N VAL A 218 -17.21 -9.16 0.85
CA VAL A 218 -16.77 -10.21 -0.08
C VAL A 218 -15.27 -10.04 -0.36
N LYS A 219 -14.51 -11.08 -0.06
CA LYS A 219 -13.05 -11.15 -0.26
C LYS A 219 -12.67 -11.91 -1.52
N ILE A 220 -13.44 -12.94 -1.87
CA ILE A 220 -13.20 -13.80 -3.04
C ILE A 220 -14.53 -14.15 -3.69
N LEU A 221 -14.60 -14.09 -5.01
CA LEU A 221 -15.67 -14.69 -5.81
C LEU A 221 -15.09 -15.92 -6.51
N PHE A 222 -15.77 -17.06 -6.40
CA PHE A 222 -15.40 -18.29 -7.08
C PHE A 222 -16.38 -18.59 -8.21
N GLU A 223 -15.83 -19.01 -9.34
CA GLU A 223 -16.56 -19.57 -10.47
C GLU A 223 -16.03 -20.97 -10.74
N SER A 224 -16.90 -21.97 -10.67
CA SER A 224 -16.54 -23.36 -10.93
C SER A 224 -16.05 -23.53 -12.36
N THR A 225 -14.95 -24.27 -12.53
CA THR A 225 -14.47 -24.65 -13.86
C THR A 225 -14.97 -26.05 -14.24
N ALA A 226 -14.59 -26.53 -15.43
CA ALA A 226 -14.85 -27.91 -15.84
C ALA A 226 -13.98 -28.95 -15.10
N VAL A 227 -12.94 -28.51 -14.39
CA VAL A 227 -12.03 -29.38 -13.64
C VAL A 227 -12.46 -29.38 -12.17
N GLU A 228 -12.70 -30.57 -11.63
CA GLU A 228 -13.09 -30.74 -10.23
C GLU A 228 -12.02 -30.15 -9.30
N GLY A 229 -12.46 -29.38 -8.30
CA GLY A 229 -11.58 -28.72 -7.34
C GLY A 229 -10.86 -27.49 -7.87
N VAL A 230 -10.99 -27.13 -9.14
CA VAL A 230 -10.37 -25.93 -9.74
C VAL A 230 -11.41 -24.84 -9.99
N PHE A 231 -11.12 -23.64 -9.53
CA PHE A 231 -12.00 -22.48 -9.59
C PHE A 231 -11.29 -21.31 -10.27
N SER A 232 -12.00 -20.60 -11.15
CA SER A 232 -11.63 -19.23 -11.52
C SER A 232 -12.02 -18.32 -10.36
N VAL A 233 -11.12 -17.43 -9.95
CA VAL A 233 -11.36 -16.58 -8.78
C VAL A 233 -11.08 -15.12 -9.07
N LYS A 234 -11.99 -14.27 -8.60
CA LYS A 234 -11.74 -12.85 -8.42
C LYS A 234 -11.35 -12.60 -6.97
N TYR A 235 -10.08 -12.35 -6.73
CA TYR A 235 -9.52 -12.12 -5.40
C TYR A 235 -9.36 -10.62 -5.14
N TYR A 236 -9.93 -10.12 -4.03
CA TYR A 236 -9.74 -8.73 -3.63
C TYR A 236 -8.54 -8.60 -2.69
N MET A 237 -7.54 -7.83 -3.09
CA MET A 237 -6.29 -7.57 -2.38
C MET A 237 -6.50 -6.75 -1.09
N ALA A 238 -5.44 -6.51 -0.30
CA ALA A 238 -5.54 -5.74 0.94
C ALA A 238 -6.16 -4.34 0.72
N ASP A 239 -5.87 -3.71 -0.41
CA ASP A 239 -6.40 -2.41 -0.83
C ASP A 239 -7.77 -2.47 -1.50
N LYS A 240 -8.43 -3.64 -1.50
CA LYS A 240 -9.72 -3.91 -2.16
C LYS A 240 -9.72 -3.75 -3.68
N THR A 241 -8.57 -3.64 -4.33
CA THR A 241 -8.47 -3.88 -5.78
C THR A 241 -8.61 -5.37 -6.07
N SER A 242 -9.06 -5.74 -7.27
CA SER A 242 -9.27 -7.14 -7.64
C SER A 242 -8.27 -7.64 -8.66
N ILE A 243 -7.84 -8.89 -8.50
CA ILE A 243 -7.11 -9.66 -9.51
C ILE A 243 -7.93 -10.91 -9.88
N GLU A 244 -7.83 -11.34 -11.14
CA GLU A 244 -8.37 -12.62 -11.61
C GLU A 244 -7.25 -13.66 -11.63
N THR A 245 -7.50 -14.81 -11.02
CA THR A 245 -6.54 -15.92 -10.89
C THR A 245 -7.28 -17.24 -10.73
N PHE A 246 -6.58 -18.30 -10.33
CA PHE A 246 -7.16 -19.62 -10.05
C PHE A 246 -7.01 -20.01 -8.58
N ALA A 247 -7.90 -20.90 -8.14
CA ALA A 247 -7.79 -21.54 -6.85
C ALA A 247 -8.04 -23.04 -6.95
N ASN A 248 -7.31 -23.81 -6.16
CA ASN A 248 -7.41 -25.27 -6.10
C ASN A 248 -7.87 -25.71 -4.71
N LEU A 249 -8.87 -26.58 -4.63
CA LEU A 249 -9.36 -27.22 -3.40
C LEU A 249 -8.89 -28.66 -3.34
N GLU A 250 -8.06 -28.98 -2.34
CA GLU A 250 -7.57 -30.34 -2.09
C GLU A 250 -7.61 -30.65 -0.60
N GLY A 251 -8.31 -31.71 -0.19
CA GLY A 251 -8.33 -32.17 1.20
C GLY A 251 -8.81 -31.14 2.24
N GLY A 252 -9.64 -30.18 1.83
CA GLY A 252 -10.09 -29.08 2.70
C GLY A 252 -9.13 -27.88 2.78
N LEU A 253 -8.05 -27.89 1.99
CA LEU A 253 -7.16 -26.75 1.79
C LEU A 253 -7.48 -26.08 0.46
N ILE A 254 -7.78 -24.78 0.48
CA ILE A 254 -7.86 -23.97 -0.73
C ILE A 254 -6.52 -23.25 -0.90
N THR A 255 -5.93 -23.36 -2.08
CA THR A 255 -4.74 -22.59 -2.47
C THR A 255 -5.14 -21.62 -3.58
N VAL A 256 -5.06 -20.32 -3.31
CA VAL A 256 -5.27 -19.25 -4.29
C VAL A 256 -3.91 -18.84 -4.84
N GLU A 257 -3.75 -18.96 -6.16
CA GLU A 257 -2.49 -18.69 -6.83
C GLU A 257 -2.27 -17.18 -6.94
N LEU A 258 -1.19 -16.67 -6.34
CA LEU A 258 -0.81 -15.26 -6.45
C LEU A 258 0.67 -15.16 -6.81
N LYS A 259 1.03 -14.16 -7.62
CA LYS A 259 2.41 -13.85 -7.97
C LYS A 259 2.77 -12.47 -7.46
N ASN A 260 3.94 -12.35 -6.84
CA ASN A 260 4.47 -11.06 -6.46
C ASN A 260 5.04 -10.32 -7.69
N GLN A 261 5.54 -9.09 -7.50
CA GLN A 261 6.10 -8.26 -8.58
C GLN A 261 7.38 -8.86 -9.22
N THR A 262 8.05 -9.79 -8.53
CA THR A 262 9.24 -10.50 -9.04
C THR A 262 8.88 -11.83 -9.72
N GLY A 263 7.59 -12.21 -9.73
CA GLY A 263 7.08 -13.43 -10.34
C GLY A 263 7.18 -14.67 -9.44
N GLU A 264 7.58 -14.53 -8.18
CA GLU A 264 7.58 -15.60 -7.19
C GLU A 264 6.16 -15.83 -6.65
N ASN A 265 5.87 -17.09 -6.29
CA ASN A 265 4.56 -17.47 -5.77
C ASN A 265 4.38 -16.95 -4.34
N GLU A 266 3.29 -16.21 -4.15
CA GLU A 266 2.82 -15.69 -2.85
C GLU A 266 1.42 -16.25 -2.55
N ASP A 267 1.25 -17.55 -2.81
CA ASP A 267 -0.04 -18.21 -2.74
C ASP A 267 -0.69 -18.05 -1.36
N ILE A 268 -1.99 -17.81 -1.37
CA ILE A 268 -2.78 -17.75 -0.14
C ILE A 268 -3.40 -19.12 0.10
N LYS A 269 -3.11 -19.70 1.26
CA LYS A 269 -3.65 -20.98 1.69
C LYS A 269 -4.72 -20.78 2.74
N LEU A 270 -5.88 -21.40 2.56
CA LEU A 270 -7.04 -21.34 3.43
C LEU A 270 -7.40 -22.75 3.88
N LEU A 271 -7.31 -23.02 5.18
CA LEU A 271 -7.64 -24.32 5.76
C LEU A 271 -9.09 -24.33 6.26
N LYS A 272 -9.87 -25.33 5.85
CA LYS A 272 -11.25 -25.54 6.31
C LYS A 272 -11.26 -25.86 7.81
N LEU A 273 -12.10 -25.15 8.55
CA LEU A 273 -12.35 -25.33 9.97
C LEU A 273 -13.75 -25.87 10.25
N TYR A 274 -14.71 -25.65 9.33
CA TYR A 274 -16.11 -26.05 9.48
C TYR A 274 -16.81 -26.25 8.12
N PRO A 275 -17.78 -27.16 7.99
CA PRO A 275 -18.09 -28.24 8.93
C PRO A 275 -16.94 -29.24 9.03
N LYS A 276 -16.90 -30.03 10.11
CA LYS A 276 -15.98 -31.18 10.18
C LYS A 276 -16.58 -32.30 9.34
N ASN A 277 -15.82 -32.78 8.36
CA ASN A 277 -16.16 -34.00 7.63
C ASN A 277 -16.10 -35.23 8.55
#